data_AF-H1M084-F1
#
_entry.id   AF-H1M084-F1
#
_cell.length_a   1.000
_cell.length_b   1.000
_cell.length_c   1.000
_cell.angle_alpha   90.00
_cell.angle_beta   90.00
_cell.angle_gamma   90.00
#
_symmetry.space_group_name_H-M   'P 1'
#
loop_
_entity.id
_entity.type
_entity.pdbx_description
1 polymer ?
#
loop_
_entity_poly.entity_id
_entity_poly.type
_entity_poly.pdbx_seq_one_letter_code
_entity_poly.pdbx_strand_id
1 'polypeptide(L)'
;MSKILDLDKPVYELAKEYPDFIDIFASLGFADIKNPVMLNSMGRIITVNKGSKMKKIPLEKIKEVFAEHDYEIKGDSEESKEEDTLKAAKKGSDLPKDDTNSTELIKQYLLRLSNGESLESVQKDFKERFESVDSSEIMKAEQELMESGMPYQEVQKLCDVHSALFHGSTKNETSEIEKTLDLASGSGADTKELVDTVGHPLNTFTKENKNLENYIDEFEKKLDNNTVDRELLKKIRELSIHYAKKGDLLYPLLKTKYNVTGPATVMWSVDDEIRDELARLFAIDKEDEKWVEDIKAVLTRAKEMIYKEENILFPICAANFTGEDWINIYLDSKDYENCLGVVPESFELAENLNREFDDIDGEIVLPGGHFTKEQLIAMLNTMPFEITFVDENDINRFFNENDAPKAFKRPLMAIDRDVYSCHPPKIEPMVREIIGSFKSGTQDEVSVWLNKNGKDMLIKYMAVRDKNGKYMGTMEIVQDMDFARKHFEEEA
;
A
#
# COMPACT_ATOMS: atom_id res chain seq x y z
N MET A 1 27.98 24.20 -28.91
CA MET A 1 28.60 23.54 -27.73
C MET A 1 29.26 22.29 -28.26
N SER A 2 30.54 22.05 -27.98
CA SER A 2 31.15 20.75 -28.35
C SER A 2 30.45 19.65 -27.56
N LYS A 3 30.21 18.49 -28.18
CA LYS A 3 29.70 17.32 -27.46
C LYS A 3 30.87 16.76 -26.67
N ILE A 4 30.69 16.50 -25.38
CA ILE A 4 31.78 15.99 -24.54
C ILE A 4 31.46 14.55 -24.15
N LEU A 5 32.34 13.61 -24.51
CA LEU A 5 32.30 12.25 -24.01
C LEU A 5 33.14 12.18 -22.73
N ASP A 6 32.48 12.30 -21.58
CA ASP A 6 33.09 12.10 -20.28
C ASP A 6 33.07 10.60 -19.92
N LEU A 7 34.23 9.94 -19.94
CA LEU A 7 34.34 8.47 -19.85
C LEU A 7 33.93 7.90 -18.48
N ASP A 8 33.89 8.75 -17.46
CA ASP A 8 33.52 8.42 -16.09
C ASP A 8 32.09 8.84 -15.74
N LYS A 9 31.40 9.51 -16.67
CA LYS A 9 29.99 9.85 -16.53
C LYS A 9 29.10 8.63 -16.82
N PRO A 10 27.98 8.45 -16.09
CA PRO A 10 27.04 7.37 -16.38
C PRO A 10 26.48 7.45 -17.81
N VAL A 11 26.34 6.29 -18.44
CA VAL A 11 25.78 6.12 -19.80
C VAL A 11 24.37 6.73 -19.90
N TYR A 12 23.57 6.66 -18.84
CA TYR A 12 22.25 7.28 -18.75
C TYR A 12 22.28 8.79 -18.91
N GLU A 13 23.25 9.46 -18.27
CA GLU A 13 23.35 10.91 -18.33
C GLU A 13 23.84 11.37 -19.71
N LEU A 14 24.80 10.65 -20.30
CA LEU A 14 25.27 10.90 -21.66
C LEU A 14 24.15 10.69 -22.70
N ALA A 15 23.32 9.66 -22.51
CA ALA A 15 22.17 9.38 -23.36
C ALA A 15 21.06 10.44 -23.24
N LYS A 16 20.89 11.03 -22.06
CA LYS A 16 19.92 12.12 -21.82
C LYS A 16 20.42 13.45 -22.38
N GLU A 17 21.73 13.69 -22.30
CA GLU A 17 22.37 14.94 -22.74
C GLU A 17 22.53 14.99 -24.27
N TYR A 18 22.86 13.84 -24.88
CA TYR A 18 23.10 13.71 -26.32
C TYR A 18 22.23 12.59 -26.92
N PRO A 19 21.11 12.90 -27.59
CA PRO A 19 20.18 11.89 -28.09
C PRO A 19 20.80 10.87 -29.07
N ASP A 20 21.82 11.27 -29.82
CA ASP A 20 22.54 10.44 -30.78
C ASP A 20 23.58 9.50 -30.12
N PHE A 21 23.91 9.72 -28.84
CA PHE A 21 24.80 8.86 -28.07
C PHE A 21 24.30 7.41 -28.02
N ILE A 22 22.97 7.21 -27.89
CA ILE A 22 22.38 5.87 -27.77
C ILE A 22 22.67 5.03 -29.01
N ASP A 23 22.50 5.61 -30.20
CA ASP A 23 22.68 4.89 -31.46
C ASP A 23 24.16 4.62 -31.75
N ILE A 24 25.03 5.58 -31.47
CA ILE A 24 26.49 5.42 -31.62
C ILE A 24 27.00 4.35 -30.65
N PHE A 25 26.62 4.41 -29.38
CA PHE A 25 27.05 3.46 -28.35
C PHE A 25 26.51 2.06 -28.64
N ALA A 26 25.25 1.94 -29.08
CA ALA A 26 24.70 0.65 -29.50
C ALA A 26 25.45 0.03 -30.69
N SER A 27 25.85 0.84 -31.68
CA SER A 27 26.61 0.38 -32.86
C SER A 27 27.98 -0.23 -32.52
N LEU A 28 28.55 0.17 -31.38
CA LEU A 28 29.83 -0.33 -30.87
C LEU A 28 29.72 -1.70 -30.19
N GLY A 29 28.51 -2.25 -30.02
CA GLY A 29 28.25 -3.54 -29.38
C GLY A 29 27.46 -3.47 -28.08
N PHE A 30 26.92 -2.29 -27.73
CA PHE A 30 26.10 -2.07 -26.54
C PHE A 30 24.60 -2.00 -26.86
N ALA A 31 24.08 -2.89 -27.71
CA ALA A 31 22.70 -2.84 -28.19
C ALA A 31 21.64 -2.84 -27.06
N ASP A 32 21.96 -3.45 -25.92
CA ASP A 32 21.09 -3.55 -24.74
C ASP A 32 20.62 -2.16 -24.23
N ILE A 33 21.41 -1.10 -24.46
CA ILE A 33 21.08 0.26 -23.99
C ILE A 33 19.93 0.91 -24.76
N LYS A 34 19.48 0.33 -25.88
CA LYS A 34 18.27 0.78 -26.59
C LYS A 34 16.99 0.39 -25.85
N ASN A 35 17.05 -0.57 -24.93
CA ASN A 35 15.93 -0.92 -24.08
C ASN A 35 15.78 0.14 -22.97
N PRO A 36 14.62 0.85 -22.87
CA PRO A 36 14.41 1.86 -21.84
C PRO A 36 14.60 1.34 -20.42
N VAL A 37 14.29 0.06 -20.14
CA VAL A 37 14.48 -0.54 -18.82
C VAL A 37 15.97 -0.65 -18.50
N MET A 38 16.78 -1.16 -19.43
CA MET A 38 18.23 -1.30 -19.27
C MET A 38 18.95 0.06 -19.17
N LEU A 39 18.48 1.05 -19.91
CA LEU A 39 19.03 2.40 -19.86
C LEU A 39 18.72 3.09 -18.52
N ASN A 40 17.50 2.92 -18.00
CA ASN A 40 17.09 3.51 -16.72
C ASN A 40 17.61 2.74 -15.49
N SER A 41 18.06 1.49 -15.63
CA SER A 41 18.70 0.71 -14.56
C SER A 41 20.24 0.73 -14.69
N MET A 42 20.81 -0.16 -15.50
CA MET A 42 22.25 -0.33 -15.66
C MET A 42 22.95 0.90 -16.23
N GLY A 43 22.27 1.67 -17.09
CA GLY A 43 22.81 2.91 -17.65
C GLY A 43 23.13 3.98 -16.59
N ARG A 44 22.44 3.98 -15.44
CA ARG A 44 22.70 4.95 -14.35
C ARG A 44 23.97 4.63 -13.54
N ILE A 45 24.47 3.40 -13.65
CA ILE A 45 25.57 2.87 -12.84
C ILE A 45 26.83 2.64 -13.71
N ILE A 46 26.65 2.19 -14.94
CA ILE A 46 27.74 1.90 -15.87
C ILE A 46 28.23 3.18 -16.55
N THR A 47 29.55 3.38 -16.54
CA THR A 47 30.26 4.41 -17.32
C THR A 47 30.82 3.80 -18.60
N VAL A 48 31.27 4.63 -19.55
CA VAL A 48 31.89 4.15 -20.80
C VAL A 48 33.15 3.31 -20.52
N ASN A 49 33.95 3.73 -19.53
CA ASN A 49 35.12 2.98 -19.06
C ASN A 49 34.77 1.58 -18.55
N LYS A 50 33.72 1.46 -17.72
CA LYS A 50 33.27 0.16 -17.19
C LYS A 50 32.65 -0.71 -18.28
N GLY A 51 31.84 -0.12 -19.16
CA GLY A 51 31.22 -0.82 -20.29
C GLY A 51 32.25 -1.44 -21.25
N SER A 52 33.32 -0.70 -21.58
CA SER A 52 34.44 -1.18 -22.41
C SER A 52 35.07 -2.44 -21.83
N LYS A 53 35.39 -2.44 -20.53
CA LYS A 53 35.99 -3.59 -19.83
C LYS A 53 35.03 -4.78 -19.81
N MET A 54 33.76 -4.56 -19.48
CA MET A 54 32.75 -5.61 -19.37
C MET A 54 32.47 -6.33 -20.69
N LYS A 55 32.30 -5.59 -21.80
CA LYS A 55 32.05 -6.18 -23.13
C LYS A 55 33.33 -6.54 -23.89
N LYS A 56 34.51 -6.31 -23.30
CA LYS A 56 35.83 -6.52 -23.92
C LYS A 56 36.00 -5.77 -25.24
N ILE A 57 35.41 -4.58 -25.34
CA ILE A 57 35.54 -3.70 -26.51
C ILE A 57 36.67 -2.72 -26.20
N PRO A 58 37.72 -2.61 -27.04
CA PRO A 58 38.83 -1.69 -26.79
C PRO A 58 38.37 -0.24 -26.61
N LEU A 59 38.80 0.42 -25.54
CA LEU A 59 38.41 1.81 -25.24
C LEU A 59 38.82 2.77 -26.36
N GLU A 60 39.98 2.56 -26.97
CA GLU A 60 40.46 3.34 -28.13
C GLU A 60 39.49 3.29 -29.31
N LYS A 61 38.89 2.13 -29.59
CA LYS A 61 37.86 2.01 -30.63
C LYS A 61 36.61 2.82 -30.31
N ILE A 62 36.24 2.90 -29.03
CA ILE A 62 35.10 3.72 -28.58
C ILE A 62 35.45 5.20 -28.75
N LYS A 63 36.62 5.63 -28.28
CA LYS A 63 37.11 7.02 -28.42
C LYS A 63 37.15 7.45 -29.89
N GLU A 64 37.71 6.62 -30.78
CA GLU A 64 37.78 6.88 -32.23
C GLU A 64 36.40 7.10 -32.85
N VAL A 65 35.45 6.19 -32.60
CA VAL A 65 34.10 6.29 -33.17
C VAL A 65 33.35 7.51 -32.64
N PHE A 66 33.50 7.86 -31.37
CA PHE A 66 32.88 9.08 -30.84
C PHE A 66 33.54 10.37 -31.36
N ALA A 67 34.86 10.37 -31.57
CA ALA A 67 35.57 11.49 -32.20
C ALA A 67 35.15 11.71 -33.66
N GLU A 68 34.87 10.65 -34.41
CA GLU A 68 34.30 10.73 -35.77
C GLU A 68 32.88 11.34 -35.80
N HIS A 69 32.18 11.36 -34.66
CA HIS A 69 30.83 11.92 -34.49
C HIS A 69 30.84 13.27 -33.73
N ASP A 70 31.95 14.01 -33.81
CA ASP A 70 32.14 15.34 -33.24
C ASP A 70 32.10 15.41 -31.70
N TYR A 71 32.47 14.32 -31.00
CA TYR A 71 32.68 14.34 -29.55
C TYR A 71 34.14 14.64 -29.18
N GLU A 72 34.31 15.55 -28.22
CA GLU A 72 35.57 15.78 -27.50
C GLU A 72 35.67 14.82 -26.30
N ILE A 73 36.79 14.11 -26.17
CA ILE A 73 36.97 13.10 -25.12
C ILE A 73 37.50 13.75 -23.84
N LYS A 74 36.87 13.44 -22.70
CA LYS A 74 37.27 13.90 -21.37
C LYS A 74 37.35 12.70 -20.41
N GLY A 75 38.41 12.65 -19.58
CA GLY A 75 38.61 11.59 -18.58
C GLY A 75 39.67 10.54 -18.93
N ASP A 76 40.84 10.97 -19.44
CA ASP A 76 42.00 10.09 -19.63
C ASP A 76 42.97 10.28 -18.45
N SER A 77 42.59 9.80 -17.27
CA SER A 77 43.52 9.63 -16.16
C SER A 77 43.94 8.16 -16.08
N GLU A 78 45.19 7.90 -16.48
CA GLU A 78 45.88 6.65 -16.23
C GLU A 78 45.88 6.33 -14.72
N GLU A 79 45.06 5.37 -14.29
CA GLU A 79 45.36 4.57 -13.10
C GLU A 79 45.71 3.15 -13.55
N SER A 80 46.97 3.03 -13.96
CA SER A 80 47.70 1.79 -13.94
C SER A 80 48.16 1.53 -12.51
N LYS A 81 47.61 0.49 -11.88
CA LYS A 81 48.24 -0.39 -10.88
C LYS A 81 47.19 -1.34 -10.31
N GLU A 82 47.06 -2.51 -10.93
CA GLU A 82 46.82 -3.81 -10.28
C GLU A 82 46.75 -4.88 -11.38
N GLU A 83 47.91 -5.14 -11.99
CA GLU A 83 48.21 -6.43 -12.61
C GLU A 83 49.26 -7.11 -11.73
N ASP A 84 48.85 -7.95 -10.80
CA ASP A 84 49.42 -9.29 -10.72
C ASP A 84 48.52 -10.23 -9.90
N THR A 85 48.49 -11.50 -10.30
CA THR A 85 47.78 -12.64 -9.69
C THR A 85 46.36 -13.01 -10.15
N LEU A 86 46.23 -13.34 -11.44
CA LEU A 86 45.28 -14.40 -11.89
C LEU A 86 46.00 -15.46 -12.73
N LYS A 87 46.88 -16.24 -12.09
CA LYS A 87 47.26 -17.59 -12.54
C LYS A 87 47.60 -18.49 -11.35
N ALA A 88 46.58 -19.09 -10.74
CA ALA A 88 46.52 -20.49 -10.28
C ALA A 88 45.48 -20.64 -9.16
N ALA A 89 44.29 -21.13 -9.51
CA ALA A 89 43.37 -21.73 -8.55
C ALA A 89 42.84 -23.05 -9.11
N LYS A 90 43.74 -24.02 -9.21
CA LYS A 90 43.41 -25.41 -8.89
C LYS A 90 43.98 -25.66 -7.50
N LYS A 91 43.11 -26.09 -6.59
CA LYS A 91 43.31 -26.49 -5.18
C LYS A 91 43.23 -25.37 -4.13
N GLY A 92 42.19 -25.47 -3.30
CA GLY A 92 42.29 -25.63 -1.84
C GLY A 92 42.81 -24.47 -0.99
N SER A 93 41.92 -24.05 -0.08
CA SER A 93 42.13 -23.37 1.22
C SER A 93 42.74 -21.97 1.27
N ASP A 94 41.98 -21.11 1.97
CA ASP A 94 42.32 -19.85 2.65
C ASP A 94 42.56 -18.58 1.82
N LEU A 95 41.59 -17.65 1.92
CA LEU A 95 41.68 -16.23 1.53
C LEU A 95 41.10 -15.34 2.66
N PRO A 96 41.53 -14.07 2.77
CA PRO A 96 41.72 -13.36 4.03
C PRO A 96 40.44 -12.75 4.64
N LYS A 97 40.51 -12.51 5.96
CA LYS A 97 39.57 -11.67 6.72
C LYS A 97 40.02 -10.22 6.62
N ASP A 98 39.32 -9.40 5.83
CA ASP A 98 39.37 -7.95 6.00
C ASP A 98 38.07 -7.29 5.50
N ASP A 99 37.67 -6.22 6.20
CA ASP A 99 36.41 -5.48 6.12
C ASP A 99 36.06 -5.04 4.69
N THR A 100 35.28 -5.86 4.00
CA THR A 100 34.70 -5.54 2.69
C THR A 100 33.25 -5.11 2.91
N ASN A 101 32.92 -3.89 2.47
CA ASN A 101 31.59 -3.28 2.58
C ASN A 101 30.46 -4.29 2.30
N SER A 102 29.64 -4.59 3.30
CA SER A 102 28.59 -5.63 3.27
C SER A 102 27.64 -5.47 2.09
N THR A 103 27.36 -4.23 1.68
CA THR A 103 26.55 -3.91 0.48
C THR A 103 27.16 -4.50 -0.81
N GLU A 104 28.49 -4.54 -0.93
CA GLU A 104 29.16 -5.05 -2.12
C GLU A 104 29.22 -6.58 -2.14
N LEU A 105 29.33 -7.23 -0.97
CA LEU A 105 29.16 -8.69 -0.87
C LEU A 105 27.73 -9.10 -1.22
N ILE A 106 26.71 -8.41 -0.71
CA ILE A 106 25.31 -8.70 -0.97
C ILE A 106 25.02 -8.61 -2.48
N LYS A 107 25.56 -7.59 -3.17
CA LYS A 107 25.53 -7.49 -4.64
C LYS A 107 26.19 -8.67 -5.34
N GLN A 108 27.29 -9.19 -4.81
CA GLN A 108 27.94 -10.38 -5.39
C GLN A 108 27.08 -11.63 -5.25
N TYR A 109 26.39 -11.83 -4.13
CA TYR A 109 25.46 -12.95 -3.96
C TYR A 109 24.21 -12.80 -4.85
N LEU A 110 23.71 -11.58 -5.05
CA LEU A 110 22.64 -11.30 -6.03
C LEU A 110 23.06 -11.67 -7.46
N LEU A 111 24.27 -11.30 -7.86
CA LEU A 111 24.81 -11.66 -9.16
C LEU A 111 24.94 -13.18 -9.31
N ARG A 112 25.35 -13.89 -8.25
CA ARG A 112 25.44 -15.36 -8.25
C ARG A 112 24.07 -16.02 -8.45
N LEU A 113 23.05 -15.57 -7.71
CA LEU A 113 21.66 -16.05 -7.86
C LEU A 113 21.08 -15.72 -9.24
N SER A 114 21.31 -14.51 -9.74
CA SER A 114 20.86 -14.07 -11.07
C SER A 114 21.53 -14.84 -12.21
N ASN A 115 22.78 -15.27 -12.01
CA ASN A 115 23.52 -16.12 -12.95
C ASN A 115 23.17 -17.62 -12.87
N GLY A 116 22.15 -17.98 -12.09
CA GLY A 116 21.59 -19.34 -12.05
C GLY A 116 22.27 -20.29 -11.06
N GLU A 117 23.04 -19.78 -10.10
CA GLU A 117 23.53 -20.59 -8.98
C GLU A 117 22.37 -21.01 -8.07
N SER A 118 22.41 -22.24 -7.53
CA SER A 118 21.34 -22.73 -6.67
C SER A 118 21.29 -21.96 -5.35
N LEU A 119 20.06 -21.70 -4.90
CA LEU A 119 19.78 -21.03 -3.63
C LEU A 119 20.53 -21.69 -2.46
N GLU A 120 20.56 -23.02 -2.43
CA GLU A 120 21.25 -23.82 -1.39
C GLU A 120 22.76 -23.59 -1.35
N SER A 121 23.41 -23.40 -2.50
CA SER A 121 24.86 -23.13 -2.59
C SER A 121 25.18 -21.74 -2.07
N VAL A 122 24.40 -20.76 -2.51
CA VAL A 122 24.52 -19.36 -2.10
C VAL A 122 24.24 -19.22 -0.60
N GLN A 123 23.21 -19.90 -0.08
CA GLN A 123 22.88 -19.91 1.34
C GLN A 123 24.02 -20.45 2.20
N LYS A 124 24.70 -21.52 1.77
CA LYS A 124 25.81 -22.08 2.52
C LYS A 124 26.98 -21.10 2.64
N ASP A 125 27.39 -20.51 1.53
CA ASP A 125 28.47 -19.52 1.49
C ASP A 125 28.10 -18.22 2.21
N PHE A 126 26.84 -17.82 2.14
CA PHE A 126 26.32 -16.66 2.85
C PHE A 126 26.32 -16.94 4.36
N LYS A 127 25.90 -18.12 4.82
CA LYS A 127 25.93 -18.50 6.24
C LYS A 127 27.34 -18.51 6.82
N GLU A 128 28.31 -19.08 6.10
CA GLU A 128 29.72 -19.14 6.55
C GLU A 128 30.38 -17.75 6.61
N ARG A 129 29.87 -16.76 5.85
CA ARG A 129 30.45 -15.41 5.75
C ARG A 129 29.70 -14.36 6.56
N PHE A 130 28.40 -14.54 6.76
CA PHE A 130 27.49 -13.62 7.45
C PHE A 130 27.08 -14.13 8.85
N GLU A 131 27.71 -15.20 9.37
CA GLU A 131 27.51 -15.64 10.75
C GLU A 131 27.74 -14.51 11.78
N SER A 132 28.50 -13.48 11.40
CA SER A 132 28.79 -12.27 12.18
C SER A 132 28.35 -10.95 11.53
N VAL A 133 27.67 -10.97 10.37
CA VAL A 133 27.26 -9.75 9.67
C VAL A 133 25.84 -9.37 10.12
N ASP A 134 25.68 -8.11 10.49
CA ASP A 134 24.47 -7.54 11.08
C ASP A 134 23.35 -7.47 10.02
N SER A 135 22.13 -7.90 10.36
CA SER A 135 21.00 -7.86 9.41
C SER A 135 20.62 -6.44 9.02
N SER A 136 20.94 -5.43 9.84
CA SER A 136 20.72 -4.03 9.49
C SER A 136 21.62 -3.59 8.33
N GLU A 137 22.79 -4.20 8.15
CA GLU A 137 23.61 -3.99 6.96
C GLU A 137 22.98 -4.62 5.72
N ILE A 138 22.27 -5.75 5.90
CA ILE A 138 21.51 -6.40 4.83
C ILE A 138 20.28 -5.57 4.47
N MET A 139 19.49 -5.12 5.44
CA MET A 139 18.31 -4.28 5.23
C MET A 139 18.67 -2.92 4.64
N LYS A 140 19.78 -2.31 5.09
CA LYS A 140 20.27 -1.05 4.52
C LYS A 140 20.77 -1.25 3.10
N ALA A 141 21.48 -2.34 2.83
CA ALA A 141 21.83 -2.72 1.47
C ALA A 141 20.58 -2.96 0.61
N GLU A 142 19.53 -3.61 1.12
CA GLU A 142 18.26 -3.84 0.42
C GLU A 142 17.53 -2.52 0.12
N GLN A 143 17.48 -1.61 1.09
CA GLN A 143 16.91 -0.28 0.91
C GLN A 143 17.70 0.52 -0.12
N GLU A 144 19.04 0.53 -0.04
CA GLU A 144 19.92 1.16 -1.03
C GLU A 144 19.74 0.52 -2.42
N LEU A 145 19.51 -0.79 -2.50
CA LEU A 145 19.25 -1.51 -3.75
C LEU A 145 17.89 -1.13 -4.34
N MET A 146 16.84 -1.04 -3.53
CA MET A 146 15.53 -0.54 -3.96
C MET A 146 15.60 0.92 -4.42
N GLU A 147 16.29 1.79 -3.68
CA GLU A 147 16.52 3.19 -4.03
C GLU A 147 17.37 3.35 -5.30
N SER A 148 18.27 2.40 -5.56
CA SER A 148 19.04 2.32 -6.82
C SER A 148 18.21 1.87 -8.03
N GLY A 149 16.94 1.50 -7.83
CA GLY A 149 15.99 1.11 -8.86
C GLY A 149 16.00 -0.38 -9.21
N MET A 150 16.56 -1.23 -8.34
CA MET A 150 16.48 -2.69 -8.50
C MET A 150 15.02 -3.16 -8.43
N PRO A 151 14.56 -4.07 -9.32
CA PRO A 151 13.20 -4.58 -9.25
C PRO A 151 12.92 -5.27 -7.91
N TYR A 152 11.76 -4.97 -7.32
CA TYR A 152 11.34 -5.52 -6.03
C TYR A 152 11.44 -7.05 -5.96
N GLN A 153 11.07 -7.76 -7.04
CA GLN A 153 11.14 -9.22 -7.12
C GLN A 153 12.57 -9.78 -7.00
N GLU A 154 13.60 -9.00 -7.32
CA GLU A 154 15.01 -9.40 -7.14
C GLU A 154 15.49 -9.14 -5.71
N VAL A 155 15.03 -8.04 -5.10
CA VAL A 155 15.29 -7.74 -3.69
C VAL A 155 14.58 -8.74 -2.78
N GLN A 156 13.36 -9.16 -3.12
CA GLN A 156 12.59 -10.17 -2.38
C GLN A 156 13.32 -11.52 -2.25
N LYS A 157 14.12 -11.89 -3.26
CA LYS A 157 14.95 -13.12 -3.19
C LYS A 157 16.04 -13.03 -2.12
N LEU A 158 16.50 -11.82 -1.77
CA LEU A 158 17.38 -11.61 -0.61
C LEU A 158 16.61 -11.85 0.68
N CYS A 159 15.35 -11.43 0.73
CA CYS A 159 14.50 -11.62 1.90
C CYS A 159 14.29 -13.10 2.22
N ASP A 160 14.09 -13.92 1.18
CA ASP A 160 13.99 -15.37 1.32
C ASP A 160 15.32 -16.00 1.78
N VAL A 161 16.45 -15.47 1.30
CA VAL A 161 17.79 -15.95 1.70
C VAL A 161 18.10 -15.59 3.15
N HIS A 162 17.89 -14.33 3.57
CA HIS A 162 18.15 -13.92 4.95
C HIS A 162 17.16 -14.55 5.94
N SER A 163 15.89 -14.71 5.57
CA SER A 163 14.88 -15.33 6.46
C SER A 163 15.24 -16.80 6.70
N ALA A 164 15.67 -17.51 5.65
CA ALA A 164 16.18 -18.88 5.74
C ALA A 164 17.44 -19.04 6.59
N LEU A 165 18.27 -17.98 6.70
CA LEU A 165 19.51 -17.98 7.44
C LEU A 165 19.33 -17.74 8.95
N PHE A 166 18.31 -16.96 9.32
CA PHE A 166 18.05 -16.57 10.71
C PHE A 166 16.89 -17.34 11.37
N HIS A 167 16.16 -18.18 10.62
CA HIS A 167 15.18 -19.11 11.20
C HIS A 167 15.75 -19.91 12.38
N GLY A 168 15.21 -19.66 13.57
CA GLY A 168 15.44 -20.45 14.78
C GLY A 168 16.50 -19.93 15.75
N SER A 169 17.06 -18.73 15.56
CA SER A 169 18.03 -18.14 16.51
C SER A 169 17.49 -16.86 17.15
N THR A 170 16.64 -17.02 18.16
CA THR A 170 15.97 -15.93 18.92
C THR A 170 16.88 -14.84 19.48
N LYS A 171 18.20 -15.10 19.61
CA LYS A 171 19.18 -14.10 20.08
C LYS A 171 19.61 -13.09 19.02
N ASN A 172 19.65 -13.47 17.75
CA ASN A 172 20.07 -12.56 16.69
C ASN A 172 18.94 -11.59 16.37
N GLU A 173 17.70 -12.08 16.25
CA GLU A 173 16.48 -11.26 16.04
C GLU A 173 16.32 -10.13 17.08
N THR A 174 16.57 -10.40 18.37
CA THR A 174 16.53 -9.36 19.43
C THR A 174 17.54 -8.22 19.24
N SER A 175 18.69 -8.47 18.62
CA SER A 175 19.70 -7.44 18.34
C SER A 175 19.36 -6.60 17.11
N GLU A 176 18.55 -7.12 16.18
CA GLU A 176 18.12 -6.42 14.96
C GLU A 176 17.02 -5.39 15.28
N ILE A 177 16.20 -5.72 16.28
CA ILE A 177 15.10 -4.91 16.79
C ILE A 177 15.65 -3.67 17.49
N GLU A 178 16.62 -3.83 18.40
CA GLU A 178 17.25 -2.74 19.14
C GLU A 178 17.90 -1.69 18.23
N LYS A 179 18.37 -2.07 17.03
CA LYS A 179 19.07 -1.15 16.11
C LYS A 179 18.20 -0.61 14.97
N THR A 180 17.15 -1.32 14.58
CA THR A 180 16.09 -0.73 13.72
C THR A 180 15.39 0.43 14.45
N LEU A 181 15.27 0.30 15.77
CA LEU A 181 14.86 1.38 16.68
C LEU A 181 15.86 2.57 16.68
N ASP A 182 17.18 2.33 16.59
CA ASP A 182 18.20 3.39 16.50
C ASP A 182 18.17 4.18 15.18
N LEU A 183 17.77 3.54 14.07
CA LEU A 183 17.56 4.20 12.77
C LEU A 183 16.27 5.02 12.72
N ALA A 184 15.27 4.64 13.51
CA ALA A 184 14.08 5.44 13.78
C ALA A 184 14.40 6.48 14.86
N SER A 185 15.31 7.41 14.55
CA SER A 185 15.70 8.51 15.44
C SER A 185 14.55 9.51 15.61
N GLY A 186 13.58 9.14 16.43
CA GLY A 186 12.50 9.95 16.96
C GLY A 186 12.36 9.66 18.45
N SER A 187 11.99 10.66 19.23
CA SER A 187 11.63 10.56 20.65
C SER A 187 10.33 9.75 20.83
N GLY A 188 10.31 8.50 20.37
CA GLY A 188 9.15 7.62 20.39
C GLY A 188 8.78 7.20 21.82
N ALA A 189 7.48 6.98 22.03
CA ALA A 189 6.99 6.41 23.28
C ALA A 189 7.44 4.95 23.41
N ASP A 190 7.60 4.47 24.64
CA ASP A 190 7.92 3.07 24.90
C ASP A 190 6.82 2.19 24.30
N THR A 191 7.17 1.28 23.38
CA THR A 191 6.21 0.36 22.74
C THR A 191 5.39 -0.37 23.79
N LYS A 192 6.02 -0.73 24.91
CA LYS A 192 5.34 -1.40 26.01
C LYS A 192 4.30 -0.51 26.67
N GLU A 193 4.58 0.77 26.86
CA GLU A 193 3.64 1.74 27.41
C GLU A 193 2.40 1.88 26.51
N LEU A 194 2.60 1.97 25.19
CA LEU A 194 1.50 2.05 24.23
C LEU A 194 0.68 0.76 24.15
N VAL A 195 1.32 -0.41 24.27
CA VAL A 195 0.65 -1.72 24.33
C VAL A 195 -0.15 -1.88 25.63
N ASP A 196 0.35 -1.35 26.75
CA ASP A 196 -0.33 -1.42 28.05
C ASP A 196 -1.44 -0.36 28.21
N THR A 197 -1.45 0.67 27.36
CA THR A 197 -2.46 1.74 27.38
C THR A 197 -3.80 1.23 26.86
N VAL A 198 -4.80 1.20 27.73
CA VAL A 198 -6.16 0.75 27.40
C VAL A 198 -6.75 1.58 26.25
N GLY A 199 -7.31 0.89 25.25
CA GLY A 199 -7.94 1.50 24.07
C GLY A 199 -6.96 1.97 23.00
N HIS A 200 -5.65 2.07 23.30
CA HIS A 200 -4.66 2.44 22.30
C HIS A 200 -4.64 1.42 21.14
N PRO A 201 -4.45 1.84 19.87
CA PRO A 201 -4.43 0.90 18.74
C PRO A 201 -3.49 -0.30 18.92
N LEU A 202 -2.26 -0.08 19.42
CA LEU A 202 -1.32 -1.17 19.70
C LEU A 202 -1.81 -2.14 20.80
N ASN A 203 -2.57 -1.66 21.79
CA ASN A 203 -3.20 -2.52 22.79
C ASN A 203 -4.21 -3.47 22.13
N THR A 204 -5.02 -2.96 21.19
CA THR A 204 -5.97 -3.75 20.41
C THR A 204 -5.26 -4.77 19.53
N PHE A 205 -4.29 -4.36 18.71
CA PHE A 205 -3.53 -5.28 17.85
C PHE A 205 -2.81 -6.37 18.66
N THR A 206 -2.24 -6.04 19.82
CA THR A 206 -1.58 -7.03 20.69
C THR A 206 -2.58 -8.03 21.29
N LYS A 207 -3.77 -7.58 21.68
CA LYS A 207 -4.83 -8.49 22.15
C LYS A 207 -5.32 -9.42 21.04
N GLU A 208 -5.43 -8.90 19.81
CA GLU A 208 -5.78 -9.68 18.63
C GLU A 208 -4.73 -10.77 18.37
N ASN A 209 -3.44 -10.41 18.39
CA ASN A 209 -2.33 -11.36 18.24
C ASN A 209 -2.33 -12.45 19.31
N LYS A 210 -2.52 -12.07 20.57
CA LYS A 210 -2.61 -13.02 21.68
C LYS A 210 -3.79 -14.00 21.51
N ASN A 211 -4.94 -13.53 21.07
CA ASN A 211 -6.09 -14.40 20.84
C ASN A 211 -5.87 -15.31 19.63
N LEU A 212 -5.28 -14.79 18.55
CA LEU A 212 -4.90 -15.59 17.38
C LEU A 212 -3.92 -16.70 17.76
N GLU A 213 -2.85 -16.40 18.49
CA GLU A 213 -1.89 -17.39 18.97
C GLU A 213 -2.57 -18.51 19.77
N ASN A 214 -3.45 -18.14 20.72
CA ASN A 214 -4.23 -19.11 21.50
C ASN A 214 -5.13 -20.00 20.62
N TYR A 215 -5.77 -19.42 19.60
CA TYR A 215 -6.62 -20.17 18.68
C TYR A 215 -5.81 -21.14 17.82
N ILE A 216 -4.64 -20.71 17.33
CA ILE A 216 -3.73 -21.57 16.57
C ILE A 216 -3.24 -22.72 17.46
N ASP A 217 -2.80 -22.44 18.68
CA ASP A 217 -2.35 -23.45 19.64
C ASP A 217 -3.45 -24.47 19.98
N GLU A 218 -4.68 -24.02 20.17
CA GLU A 218 -5.81 -24.90 20.42
C GLU A 218 -6.13 -25.76 19.19
N PHE A 219 -6.06 -25.18 17.99
CA PHE A 219 -6.32 -25.87 16.74
C PHE A 219 -5.27 -26.94 16.46
N GLU A 220 -3.98 -26.62 16.63
CA GLU A 220 -2.88 -27.57 16.47
C GLU A 220 -3.01 -28.75 17.45
N LYS A 221 -3.36 -28.50 18.72
CA LYS A 221 -3.62 -29.56 19.70
C LYS A 221 -4.77 -30.48 19.29
N LYS A 222 -5.84 -29.96 18.69
CA LYS A 222 -6.95 -30.78 18.18
C LYS A 222 -6.53 -31.56 16.93
N LEU A 223 -5.78 -30.93 16.05
CA LEU A 223 -5.26 -31.52 14.82
C LEU A 223 -4.31 -32.70 15.11
N ASP A 224 -3.45 -32.57 16.11
CA ASP A 224 -2.57 -33.67 16.56
C ASP A 224 -3.35 -34.86 17.15
N ASN A 225 -4.57 -34.63 17.61
CA ASN A 225 -5.52 -35.66 18.02
C ASN A 225 -6.43 -36.13 16.86
N ASN A 226 -6.03 -35.87 15.61
CA ASN A 226 -6.77 -36.18 14.37
C ASN A 226 -8.18 -35.57 14.32
N THR A 227 -8.38 -34.40 14.93
CA THR A 227 -9.66 -33.68 14.93
C THR A 227 -9.48 -32.31 14.29
N VAL A 228 -10.20 -32.03 13.20
CA VAL A 228 -10.23 -30.71 12.57
C VAL A 228 -11.43 -29.93 13.09
N ASP A 229 -11.17 -28.84 13.80
CA ASP A 229 -12.20 -27.94 14.31
C ASP A 229 -12.43 -26.80 13.32
N ARG A 230 -13.43 -26.96 12.45
CA ARG A 230 -13.77 -25.98 11.41
C ARG A 230 -14.29 -24.65 11.97
N GLU A 231 -14.92 -24.66 13.13
CA GLU A 231 -15.37 -23.42 13.79
C GLU A 231 -14.17 -22.64 14.35
N LEU A 232 -13.19 -23.35 14.93
CA LEU A 232 -11.94 -22.72 15.36
C LEU A 232 -11.12 -22.22 14.17
N LEU A 233 -11.05 -22.96 13.06
CA LEU A 233 -10.41 -22.50 11.84
C LEU A 233 -11.10 -21.24 11.27
N LYS A 234 -12.43 -21.18 11.34
CA LYS A 234 -13.19 -19.98 10.97
C LYS A 234 -12.80 -18.77 11.83
N LYS A 235 -12.61 -18.96 13.14
CA LYS A 235 -12.11 -17.90 14.04
C LYS A 235 -10.68 -17.48 13.70
N ILE A 236 -9.78 -18.43 13.43
CA ILE A 236 -8.40 -18.13 12.99
C ILE A 236 -8.45 -17.26 11.73
N ARG A 237 -9.32 -17.57 10.76
CA ARG A 237 -9.48 -16.79 9.53
C ARG A 237 -9.93 -15.35 9.73
N GLU A 238 -10.46 -14.98 10.89
CA GLU A 238 -10.72 -13.57 11.22
C GLU A 238 -9.43 -12.73 11.22
N LEU A 239 -8.24 -13.37 11.22
CA LEU A 239 -6.96 -12.71 10.97
C LEU A 239 -6.93 -11.90 9.66
N SER A 240 -7.78 -12.22 8.67
CA SER A 240 -7.90 -11.41 7.46
C SER A 240 -8.34 -9.97 7.76
N ILE A 241 -9.18 -9.79 8.78
CA ILE A 241 -9.65 -8.47 9.23
C ILE A 241 -8.51 -7.75 9.96
N HIS A 242 -7.77 -8.47 10.81
CA HIS A 242 -6.59 -7.93 11.48
C HIS A 242 -5.50 -7.48 10.48
N TYR A 243 -5.21 -8.29 9.46
CA TYR A 243 -4.28 -7.92 8.38
C TYR A 243 -4.80 -6.77 7.52
N ALA A 244 -6.10 -6.66 7.28
CA ALA A 244 -6.67 -5.48 6.61
C ALA A 244 -6.43 -4.21 7.44
N LYS A 245 -6.76 -4.22 8.75
CA LYS A 245 -6.47 -3.09 9.66
C LYS A 245 -4.99 -2.71 9.61
N LYS A 246 -4.09 -3.69 9.73
CA LYS A 246 -2.64 -3.47 9.68
C LYS A 246 -2.19 -2.89 8.32
N GLY A 247 -2.69 -3.46 7.23
CA GLY A 247 -2.38 -3.11 5.85
C GLY A 247 -2.87 -1.73 5.45
N ASP A 248 -4.01 -1.29 5.96
CA ASP A 248 -4.61 0.00 5.61
C ASP A 248 -4.18 1.11 6.57
N LEU A 249 -3.99 0.80 7.86
CA LEU A 249 -3.76 1.81 8.90
C LEU A 249 -2.28 2.00 9.26
N LEU A 250 -1.44 0.97 9.16
CA LEU A 250 -0.03 1.06 9.60
C LEU A 250 0.94 1.16 8.42
N TYR A 251 0.86 0.24 7.45
CA TYR A 251 1.82 0.17 6.34
C TYR A 251 1.85 1.42 5.44
N PRO A 252 0.71 2.02 5.03
CA PRO A 252 0.71 3.18 4.15
C PRO A 252 1.29 4.40 4.86
N LEU A 253 1.02 4.53 6.16
CA LEU A 253 1.56 5.62 6.98
C LEU A 253 3.09 5.49 7.13
N LEU A 254 3.59 4.30 7.46
CA LEU A 254 5.03 4.01 7.51
C LEU A 254 5.72 4.35 6.18
N LYS A 255 5.11 3.93 5.06
CA LYS A 255 5.66 4.13 3.72
C LYS A 255 5.65 5.59 3.27
N THR A 256 4.53 6.28 3.44
CA THR A 256 4.29 7.59 2.79
C THR A 256 4.66 8.78 3.66
N LYS A 257 4.45 8.68 4.98
CA LYS A 257 4.76 9.75 5.93
C LYS A 257 6.15 9.62 6.53
N TYR A 258 6.60 8.39 6.78
CA TYR A 258 7.87 8.11 7.49
C TYR A 258 8.97 7.51 6.61
N ASN A 259 8.70 7.26 5.32
CA ASN A 259 9.64 6.67 4.36
C ASN A 259 10.23 5.32 4.81
N VAL A 260 9.51 4.57 5.65
CA VAL A 260 9.88 3.21 6.06
C VAL A 260 9.23 2.22 5.11
N THR A 261 9.95 1.81 4.05
CA THR A 261 9.36 1.07 2.92
C THR A 261 9.64 -0.43 2.91
N GLY A 262 10.81 -0.88 3.37
CA GLY A 262 11.24 -2.28 3.26
C GLY A 262 10.39 -3.27 4.07
N PRO A 263 10.38 -3.19 5.41
CA PRO A 263 9.67 -4.16 6.26
C PRO A 263 8.17 -4.24 5.99
N ALA A 264 7.52 -3.08 5.80
CA ALA A 264 6.07 -3.00 5.57
C ALA A 264 5.64 -3.70 4.27
N THR A 265 6.42 -3.56 3.18
CA THR A 265 6.06 -4.15 1.88
C THR A 265 6.21 -5.67 1.88
N VAL A 266 7.26 -6.18 2.53
CA VAL A 266 7.50 -7.62 2.64
C VAL A 266 6.47 -8.28 3.55
N MET A 267 6.17 -7.67 4.71
CA MET A 267 5.17 -8.21 5.62
C MET A 267 3.78 -8.25 4.98
N TRP A 268 3.38 -7.21 4.25
CA TRP A 268 2.09 -7.18 3.55
C TRP A 268 1.96 -8.34 2.55
N SER A 269 2.99 -8.60 1.74
CA SER A 269 2.94 -9.73 0.80
C SER A 269 2.76 -11.07 1.53
N VAL A 270 3.42 -11.25 2.68
CA VAL A 270 3.27 -12.45 3.50
C VAL A 270 1.88 -12.55 4.12
N ASP A 271 1.27 -11.44 4.53
CA ASP A 271 -0.10 -11.40 5.06
C ASP A 271 -1.11 -11.87 4.02
N ASP A 272 -0.98 -11.38 2.78
CA ASP A 272 -1.82 -11.77 1.65
C ASP A 272 -1.69 -13.27 1.38
N GLU A 273 -0.47 -13.81 1.36
CA GLU A 273 -0.23 -15.25 1.19
C GLU A 273 -0.87 -16.09 2.30
N ILE A 274 -0.70 -15.70 3.56
CA ILE A 274 -1.29 -16.41 4.72
C ILE A 274 -2.82 -16.39 4.63
N ARG A 275 -3.41 -15.22 4.33
CA ARG A 275 -4.86 -15.04 4.18
C ARG A 275 -5.40 -15.93 3.07
N ASP A 276 -4.81 -15.86 1.90
CA ASP A 276 -5.30 -16.54 0.70
C ASP A 276 -5.17 -18.07 0.85
N GLU A 277 -4.07 -18.53 1.47
CA GLU A 277 -3.85 -19.93 1.75
C GLU A 277 -4.84 -20.49 2.79
N LEU A 278 -5.12 -19.74 3.87
CA LEU A 278 -6.16 -20.12 4.83
C LEU A 278 -7.56 -20.12 4.22
N ALA A 279 -7.87 -19.17 3.34
CA ALA A 279 -9.14 -19.15 2.60
C ALA A 279 -9.28 -20.38 1.69
N ARG A 280 -8.21 -20.71 0.95
CA ARG A 280 -8.13 -21.92 0.11
C ARG A 280 -8.36 -23.18 0.93
N LEU A 281 -7.63 -23.36 2.02
CA LEU A 281 -7.70 -24.55 2.87
C LEU A 281 -9.06 -24.69 3.55
N PHE A 282 -9.68 -23.58 3.96
CA PHE A 282 -11.02 -23.61 4.54
C PHE A 282 -12.11 -24.07 3.56
N ALA A 283 -11.97 -23.74 2.27
CA ALA A 283 -12.90 -24.15 1.23
C ALA A 283 -12.78 -25.63 0.82
N ILE A 284 -11.72 -26.33 1.23
CA ILE A 284 -11.53 -27.75 0.95
C ILE A 284 -12.27 -28.58 2.01
N ASP A 285 -13.23 -29.41 1.58
CA ASP A 285 -13.98 -30.31 2.47
C ASP A 285 -13.18 -31.55 2.91
N LYS A 286 -12.20 -31.97 2.10
CA LYS A 286 -11.43 -33.20 2.32
C LYS A 286 -10.10 -32.90 3.02
N GLU A 287 -9.99 -33.34 4.27
CA GLU A 287 -8.84 -33.16 5.14
C GLU A 287 -7.86 -34.34 4.99
N ASP A 288 -7.26 -34.49 3.81
CA ASP A 288 -6.24 -35.52 3.61
C ASP A 288 -4.86 -35.11 4.16
N GLU A 289 -3.88 -36.01 4.07
CA GLU A 289 -2.53 -35.80 4.63
C GLU A 289 -1.88 -34.52 4.10
N LYS A 290 -2.11 -34.19 2.82
CA LYS A 290 -1.61 -32.95 2.22
C LYS A 290 -2.29 -31.72 2.82
N TRP A 291 -3.60 -31.76 3.04
CA TRP A 291 -4.31 -30.66 3.71
C TRP A 291 -3.77 -30.42 5.12
N VAL A 292 -3.46 -31.49 5.86
CA VAL A 292 -2.88 -31.40 7.22
C VAL A 292 -1.46 -30.80 7.19
N GLU A 293 -0.65 -31.14 6.20
CA GLU A 293 0.67 -30.54 5.98
C GLU A 293 0.56 -29.04 5.66
N ASP A 294 -0.27 -28.70 4.67
CA ASP A 294 -0.49 -27.33 4.22
C ASP A 294 -1.02 -26.44 5.36
N ILE A 295 -2.01 -26.92 6.14
CA ILE A 295 -2.58 -26.14 7.25
C ILE A 295 -1.55 -25.91 8.36
N LYS A 296 -0.71 -26.90 8.70
CA LYS A 296 0.35 -26.72 9.70
C LYS A 296 1.40 -25.71 9.24
N ALA A 297 1.76 -25.75 7.95
CA ALA A 297 2.70 -24.80 7.37
C ALA A 297 2.18 -23.37 7.44
N VAL A 298 0.93 -23.10 7.03
CA VAL A 298 0.39 -21.72 7.07
C VAL A 298 0.17 -21.22 8.51
N LEU A 299 -0.21 -22.09 9.45
CA LEU A 299 -0.34 -21.73 10.87
C LEU A 299 1.01 -21.38 11.50
N THR A 300 2.08 -22.08 11.12
CA THR A 300 3.45 -21.73 11.52
C THR A 300 3.82 -20.34 11.02
N ARG A 301 3.54 -20.03 9.74
CA ARG A 301 3.77 -18.70 9.16
C ARG A 301 2.97 -17.60 9.86
N ALA A 302 1.73 -17.88 10.27
CA ALA A 302 0.91 -16.94 11.04
C ALA A 302 1.51 -16.63 12.43
N LYS A 303 2.06 -17.65 13.12
CA LYS A 303 2.80 -17.46 14.38
C LYS A 303 4.07 -16.63 14.20
N GLU A 304 4.81 -16.86 13.12
CA GLU A 304 5.97 -16.04 12.77
C GLU A 304 5.58 -14.58 12.50
N MET A 305 4.42 -14.36 11.87
CA MET A 305 3.90 -13.00 11.65
C MET A 305 3.54 -12.30 12.97
N ILE A 306 2.88 -12.99 13.91
CA ILE A 306 2.62 -12.46 15.26
C ILE A 306 3.93 -11.98 15.91
N TYR A 307 4.97 -12.81 15.86
CA TYR A 307 6.27 -12.44 16.42
C TYR A 307 6.86 -11.21 15.73
N LYS A 308 6.84 -11.15 14.39
CA LYS A 308 7.34 -9.99 13.63
C LYS A 308 6.54 -8.74 13.93
N GLU A 309 5.25 -8.85 14.15
CA GLU A 309 4.43 -7.71 14.52
C GLU A 309 4.80 -7.14 15.88
N GLU A 310 4.83 -8.00 16.90
CA GLU A 310 5.11 -7.59 18.28
C GLU A 310 6.53 -7.06 18.48
N ASN A 311 7.49 -7.65 17.76
CA ASN A 311 8.90 -7.40 17.99
C ASN A 311 9.53 -6.48 16.94
N ILE A 312 8.92 -6.27 15.77
CA ILE A 312 9.48 -5.43 14.70
C ILE A 312 8.51 -4.31 14.33
N LEU A 313 7.29 -4.66 13.89
CA LEU A 313 6.36 -3.66 13.37
C LEU A 313 5.88 -2.68 14.44
N PHE A 314 5.40 -3.18 15.58
CA PHE A 314 4.86 -2.32 16.64
C PHE A 314 5.93 -1.40 17.22
N PRO A 315 7.18 -1.85 17.46
CA PRO A 315 8.26 -0.95 17.84
C PRO A 315 8.57 0.12 16.79
N ILE A 316 8.60 -0.23 15.50
CA ILE A 316 8.79 0.76 14.42
C ILE A 316 7.64 1.78 14.41
N CYS A 317 6.39 1.33 14.54
CA CYS A 317 5.24 2.23 14.64
C CYS A 317 5.34 3.14 15.87
N ALA A 318 5.65 2.59 17.05
CA ALA A 318 5.80 3.34 18.29
C ALA A 318 6.91 4.40 18.23
N ALA A 319 8.01 4.10 17.52
CA ALA A 319 9.13 5.00 17.33
C ALA A 319 8.82 6.16 16.38
N ASN A 320 7.96 5.94 15.38
CA ASN A 320 7.72 6.91 14.30
C ASN A 320 6.40 7.68 14.46
N PHE A 321 5.32 7.02 14.88
CA PHE A 321 3.97 7.58 14.84
C PHE A 321 3.78 8.65 15.92
N THR A 322 3.16 9.76 15.53
CA THR A 322 2.78 10.82 16.47
C THR A 322 1.50 10.47 17.22
N GLY A 323 1.19 11.20 18.29
CA GLY A 323 -0.11 11.05 18.97
C GLY A 323 -1.30 11.25 18.03
N GLU A 324 -1.22 12.21 17.10
CA GLU A 324 -2.25 12.45 16.10
C GLU A 324 -2.44 11.25 15.15
N ASP A 325 -1.35 10.57 14.78
CA ASP A 325 -1.44 9.35 13.98
C ASP A 325 -2.16 8.24 14.74
N TRP A 326 -1.85 8.04 16.02
CA TRP A 326 -2.54 7.05 16.85
C TRP A 326 -4.03 7.36 17.02
N ILE A 327 -4.38 8.64 17.11
CA ILE A 327 -5.78 9.08 17.11
C ILE A 327 -6.46 8.78 15.78
N ASN A 328 -5.83 9.08 14.64
CA ASN A 328 -6.34 8.73 13.30
C ASN A 328 -6.59 7.22 13.20
N ILE A 329 -5.57 6.43 13.53
CA ILE A 329 -5.63 4.97 13.47
C ILE A 329 -6.77 4.45 14.33
N TYR A 330 -6.95 4.99 15.55
CA TYR A 330 -8.08 4.63 16.40
C TYR A 330 -9.43 4.96 15.76
N LEU A 331 -9.59 6.18 15.23
CA LEU A 331 -10.86 6.61 14.64
C LEU A 331 -11.22 5.77 13.41
N ASP A 332 -10.25 5.58 12.50
CA ASP A 332 -10.45 4.79 11.28
C ASP A 332 -10.64 3.30 11.59
N SER A 333 -10.06 2.79 12.69
CA SER A 333 -10.26 1.40 13.11
C SER A 333 -11.71 1.07 13.49
N LYS A 334 -12.55 2.08 13.80
CA LYS A 334 -13.97 1.89 14.13
C LYS A 334 -14.81 1.44 12.94
N ASP A 335 -14.33 1.67 11.71
CA ASP A 335 -15.01 1.25 10.48
C ASP A 335 -14.76 -0.24 10.14
N TYR A 336 -13.89 -0.92 10.90
CA TYR A 336 -13.60 -2.34 10.73
C TYR A 336 -14.44 -3.19 11.67
N GLU A 337 -14.78 -4.40 11.21
CA GLU A 337 -15.43 -5.39 12.06
C GLU A 337 -14.52 -5.83 13.22
N ASN A 338 -15.16 -6.20 14.35
CA ASN A 338 -14.45 -6.84 15.46
C ASN A 338 -13.98 -8.24 15.03
N CYS A 339 -12.75 -8.59 15.38
CA CYS A 339 -12.13 -9.85 14.98
C CYS A 339 -11.38 -10.49 16.15
N LEU A 340 -11.10 -11.78 16.04
CA LEU A 340 -10.29 -12.57 16.97
C LEU A 340 -10.80 -12.48 18.42
N GLY A 341 -12.12 -12.33 18.58
CA GLY A 341 -12.77 -12.17 19.88
C GLY A 341 -12.40 -10.87 20.63
N VAL A 342 -11.86 -9.87 19.95
CA VAL A 342 -11.49 -8.57 20.53
C VAL A 342 -12.53 -7.53 20.14
N VAL A 343 -13.03 -6.82 21.15
CA VAL A 343 -13.81 -5.59 20.99
C VAL A 343 -12.90 -4.44 21.44
N PRO A 344 -12.53 -3.50 20.56
CA PRO A 344 -11.67 -2.37 20.93
C PRO A 344 -12.26 -1.57 22.10
N GLU A 345 -11.41 -1.25 23.06
CA GLU A 345 -11.80 -0.39 24.19
C GLU A 345 -11.67 1.09 23.79
N SER A 346 -12.39 1.95 24.52
CA SER A 346 -12.38 3.39 24.27
C SER A 346 -10.99 4.00 24.47
N PHE A 347 -10.45 4.66 23.45
CA PHE A 347 -9.22 5.44 23.57
C PHE A 347 -9.55 6.89 23.98
N GLU A 348 -9.42 7.20 25.27
CA GLU A 348 -9.87 8.49 25.83
C GLU A 348 -9.29 9.72 25.12
N LEU A 349 -8.02 9.64 24.66
CA LEU A 349 -7.40 10.75 23.93
C LEU A 349 -8.12 11.07 22.62
N ALA A 350 -8.56 10.04 21.89
CA ALA A 350 -9.24 10.19 20.61
C ALA A 350 -10.73 10.52 20.76
N GLU A 351 -11.43 9.94 21.74
CA GLU A 351 -12.86 10.22 21.97
C GLU A 351 -13.13 11.67 22.40
N ASN A 352 -12.15 12.30 23.04
CA ASN A 352 -12.25 13.69 23.49
C ASN A 352 -11.83 14.71 22.41
N LEU A 353 -11.37 14.24 21.25
CA LEU A 353 -10.94 15.10 20.15
C LEU A 353 -12.10 15.46 19.24
N ASN A 354 -12.55 16.71 19.33
CA ASN A 354 -13.36 17.31 18.27
C ASN A 354 -12.43 17.65 17.10
N ARG A 355 -12.49 16.85 16.03
CA ARG A 355 -11.92 17.24 14.74
C ARG A 355 -12.76 18.34 14.11
N GLU A 356 -12.48 19.55 14.53
CA GLU A 356 -12.83 20.72 13.74
C GLU A 356 -11.64 20.98 12.83
N PHE A 357 -11.83 20.75 11.53
CA PHE A 357 -10.94 21.36 10.56
C PHE A 357 -11.04 22.87 10.76
N ASP A 358 -9.89 23.54 10.88
CA ASP A 358 -9.86 25.00 10.95
C ASP A 358 -10.59 25.58 9.72
N ASP A 359 -11.21 26.75 9.88
CA ASP A 359 -11.78 27.48 8.75
C ASP A 359 -10.66 27.79 7.74
N ILE A 360 -10.72 27.16 6.58
CA ILE A 360 -9.82 27.41 5.45
C ILE A 360 -10.45 28.52 4.61
N ASP A 361 -9.76 29.66 4.49
CA ASP A 361 -10.27 30.80 3.73
C ASP A 361 -10.55 30.42 2.26
N GLY A 362 -11.79 30.66 1.82
CA GLY A 362 -12.25 30.32 0.48
C GLY A 362 -12.76 28.89 0.30
N GLU A 363 -12.77 28.05 1.34
CA GLU A 363 -13.22 26.66 1.26
C GLU A 363 -14.42 26.36 2.16
N ILE A 364 -15.17 25.32 1.79
CA ILE A 364 -16.26 24.73 2.56
C ILE A 364 -15.67 23.58 3.36
N VAL A 365 -15.60 23.78 4.67
CA VAL A 365 -15.02 22.83 5.61
C VAL A 365 -16.12 21.94 6.19
N LEU A 366 -15.95 20.62 6.08
CA LEU A 366 -16.87 19.58 6.54
C LEU A 366 -16.17 18.66 7.55
N PRO A 367 -16.89 17.90 8.38
CA PRO A 367 -16.28 16.97 9.34
C PRO A 367 -15.37 15.89 8.73
N GLY A 368 -15.52 15.59 7.44
CA GLY A 368 -14.75 14.58 6.71
C GLY A 368 -13.78 15.14 5.67
N GLY A 369 -13.53 16.45 5.65
CA GLY A 369 -12.63 17.10 4.69
C GLY A 369 -13.13 18.48 4.24
N HIS A 370 -12.56 19.03 3.17
CA HIS A 370 -12.88 20.37 2.69
C HIS A 370 -12.93 20.41 1.16
N PHE A 371 -13.70 21.36 0.62
CA PHE A 371 -13.84 21.59 -0.82
C PHE A 371 -13.82 23.07 -1.14
N THR A 372 -13.25 23.47 -2.27
CA THR A 372 -13.61 24.76 -2.86
C THR A 372 -15.08 24.72 -3.33
N LYS A 373 -15.70 25.89 -3.45
CA LYS A 373 -17.07 26.00 -4.00
C LYS A 373 -17.18 25.33 -5.38
N GLU A 374 -16.18 25.51 -6.24
CA GLU A 374 -16.13 24.92 -7.57
C GLU A 374 -16.07 23.39 -7.53
N GLN A 375 -15.28 22.82 -6.62
CA GLN A 375 -15.19 21.37 -6.44
C GLN A 375 -16.53 20.78 -5.97
N LEU A 376 -17.21 21.42 -5.01
CA LEU A 376 -18.52 20.98 -4.55
C LEU A 376 -19.57 21.00 -5.66
N ILE A 377 -19.60 22.07 -6.47
CA ILE A 377 -20.50 22.18 -7.62
C ILE A 377 -20.22 21.07 -8.63
N ALA A 378 -18.95 20.86 -9.00
CA ALA A 378 -18.57 19.83 -9.96
C ALA A 378 -18.94 18.43 -9.47
N MET A 379 -18.71 18.13 -8.18
CA MET A 379 -19.09 16.86 -7.56
C MET A 379 -20.60 16.61 -7.64
N LEU A 380 -21.43 17.57 -7.22
CA LEU A 380 -22.90 17.46 -7.23
C LEU A 380 -23.46 17.28 -8.65
N ASN A 381 -22.84 17.89 -9.65
CA ASN A 381 -23.23 17.77 -11.06
C ASN A 381 -22.76 16.46 -11.71
N THR A 382 -21.70 15.85 -11.18
CA THR A 382 -21.15 14.57 -11.66
C THR A 382 -21.93 13.36 -11.14
N MET A 383 -22.60 13.49 -9.99
CA MET A 383 -23.41 12.40 -9.43
C MET A 383 -24.46 11.91 -10.46
N PRO A 384 -24.68 10.58 -10.58
CA PRO A 384 -25.61 10.00 -11.55
C PRO A 384 -27.08 10.12 -11.11
N PHE A 385 -27.43 11.21 -10.44
CA PHE A 385 -28.74 11.46 -9.86
C PHE A 385 -29.19 12.89 -10.16
N GLU A 386 -30.50 13.10 -10.30
CA GLU A 386 -31.07 14.44 -10.21
C GLU A 386 -31.33 14.75 -8.73
N ILE A 387 -30.74 15.83 -8.23
CA ILE A 387 -30.86 16.26 -6.84
C ILE A 387 -31.63 17.58 -6.81
N THR A 388 -32.63 17.64 -5.94
CA THR A 388 -33.36 18.86 -5.59
C THR A 388 -33.31 19.05 -4.09
N PHE A 389 -33.07 20.27 -3.63
CA PHE A 389 -33.17 20.63 -2.21
C PHE A 389 -34.18 21.76 -1.99
N VAL A 390 -35.08 21.52 -1.06
CA VAL A 390 -36.10 22.44 -0.55
C VAL A 390 -35.77 22.72 0.91
N ASP A 391 -35.66 24.00 1.30
CA ASP A 391 -35.29 24.38 2.66
C ASP A 391 -36.41 24.15 3.69
N GLU A 392 -36.14 24.47 4.95
CA GLU A 392 -37.09 24.30 6.04
C GLU A 392 -38.37 25.16 5.90
N ASN A 393 -38.30 26.21 5.08
CA ASN A 393 -39.40 27.13 4.79
C ASN A 393 -40.17 26.74 3.52
N ASP A 394 -39.95 25.53 3.00
CA ASP A 394 -40.59 24.98 1.80
C ASP A 394 -40.21 25.73 0.51
N ILE A 395 -39.04 26.36 0.48
CA ILE A 395 -38.51 27.09 -0.67
C ILE A 395 -37.51 26.23 -1.44
N ASN A 396 -37.68 26.11 -2.76
CA ASN A 396 -36.69 25.44 -3.60
C ASN A 396 -35.38 26.25 -3.63
N ARG A 397 -34.27 25.65 -3.19
CA ARG A 397 -32.96 26.34 -3.12
C ARG A 397 -31.95 25.85 -4.12
N PHE A 398 -32.05 24.59 -4.52
CA PHE A 398 -31.01 23.98 -5.35
C PHE A 398 -31.57 22.88 -6.24
N PHE A 399 -31.04 22.83 -7.45
CA PHE A 399 -31.08 21.70 -8.36
C PHE A 399 -29.65 21.49 -8.85
N ASN A 400 -29.15 20.25 -8.90
CA ASN A 400 -27.89 20.01 -9.60
C ASN A 400 -28.09 20.14 -11.13
N GLU A 401 -27.02 20.47 -11.84
CA GLU A 401 -27.00 20.59 -13.30
C GLU A 401 -26.09 19.52 -13.89
N ASN A 402 -26.67 18.37 -14.21
CA ASN A 402 -25.98 17.30 -14.91
C ASN A 402 -26.10 17.54 -16.43
N ASP A 403 -25.07 17.18 -17.20
CA ASP A 403 -25.09 17.29 -18.67
C ASP A 403 -26.10 16.34 -19.36
N ALA A 404 -26.72 15.42 -18.59
CA ALA A 404 -27.73 14.51 -19.07
C ALA A 404 -29.14 15.15 -19.05
N PRO A 405 -30.01 14.84 -20.05
CA PRO A 405 -31.39 15.30 -20.04
C PRO A 405 -32.14 14.81 -18.79
N LYS A 406 -32.56 15.74 -17.92
CA LYS A 406 -33.35 15.41 -16.73
C LYS A 406 -34.68 14.76 -17.08
N ALA A 407 -35.01 13.65 -16.41
CA ALA A 407 -36.31 12.99 -16.41
C ALA A 407 -37.41 13.93 -15.92
N PHE A 408 -37.10 14.85 -15.01
CA PHE A 408 -38.00 15.93 -14.63
C PHE A 408 -37.36 17.30 -14.87
N LYS A 409 -37.96 18.09 -15.76
CA LYS A 409 -37.47 19.45 -16.04
C LYS A 409 -37.55 20.30 -14.77
N ARG A 410 -36.43 20.91 -14.41
CA ARG A 410 -36.29 21.87 -13.31
C ARG A 410 -35.95 23.24 -13.89
N PRO A 411 -36.94 24.10 -14.20
CA PRO A 411 -36.65 25.43 -14.71
C PRO A 411 -35.96 26.25 -13.61
N LEU A 412 -34.89 26.97 -13.92
CA LEU A 412 -34.20 27.85 -12.96
C LEU A 412 -35.14 28.88 -12.32
N MET A 413 -36.22 29.27 -13.00
CA MET A 413 -37.27 30.12 -12.46
C MET A 413 -38.04 29.52 -11.26
N ALA A 414 -37.83 28.24 -10.92
CA ALA A 414 -38.37 27.61 -9.73
C ALA A 414 -37.52 27.85 -8.47
N ILE A 415 -36.26 28.26 -8.62
CA ILE A 415 -35.39 28.63 -7.50
C ILE A 415 -36.02 29.83 -6.75
N ASP A 416 -35.88 29.80 -5.43
CA ASP A 416 -36.41 30.78 -4.48
C ASP A 416 -37.93 30.95 -4.51
N ARG A 417 -38.64 29.91 -4.99
CA ARG A 417 -40.09 29.82 -4.92
C ARG A 417 -40.53 28.70 -4.01
N ASP A 418 -41.70 28.93 -3.41
CA ASP A 418 -42.47 27.93 -2.70
C ASP A 418 -42.68 26.67 -3.56
N VAL A 419 -42.34 25.51 -2.99
CA VAL A 419 -42.36 24.19 -3.65
C VAL A 419 -43.76 23.81 -4.13
N TYR A 420 -44.81 24.23 -3.43
CA TYR A 420 -46.18 23.91 -3.77
C TYR A 420 -46.58 24.58 -5.08
N SER A 421 -46.10 25.81 -5.33
CA SER A 421 -46.33 26.55 -6.57
C SER A 421 -45.68 25.94 -7.82
N CYS A 422 -44.75 25.00 -7.65
CA CYS A 422 -44.06 24.30 -8.72
C CYS A 422 -44.78 23.03 -9.19
N HIS A 423 -45.85 22.64 -8.50
CA HIS A 423 -46.57 21.39 -8.76
C HIS A 423 -48.00 21.67 -9.27
N PRO A 424 -48.55 20.82 -10.15
CA PRO A 424 -49.95 20.93 -10.56
C PRO A 424 -50.90 20.77 -9.35
N PRO A 425 -52.10 21.39 -9.36
CA PRO A 425 -53.05 21.33 -8.24
C PRO A 425 -53.46 19.92 -7.80
N LYS A 426 -53.33 18.92 -8.69
CA LYS A 426 -53.61 17.51 -8.36
C LYS A 426 -52.51 16.83 -7.55
N ILE A 427 -51.26 17.32 -7.65
CA ILE A 427 -50.07 16.75 -7.01
C ILE A 427 -49.69 17.54 -5.75
N GLU A 428 -49.98 18.84 -5.71
CA GLU A 428 -49.69 19.71 -4.58
C GLU A 428 -50.12 19.13 -3.20
N PRO A 429 -51.32 18.54 -3.02
CA PRO A 429 -51.71 17.99 -1.72
C PRO A 429 -50.81 16.85 -1.24
N MET A 430 -50.34 16.01 -2.17
CA MET A 430 -49.41 14.91 -1.86
C MET A 430 -48.04 15.45 -1.43
N VAL A 431 -47.55 16.50 -2.10
CA VAL A 431 -46.29 17.17 -1.71
C VAL A 431 -46.39 17.75 -0.30
N ARG A 432 -47.52 18.40 0.01
CA ARG A 432 -47.79 18.92 1.37
C ARG A 432 -47.82 17.82 2.42
N GLU A 433 -48.43 16.68 2.12
CA GLU A 433 -48.49 15.53 3.02
C GLU A 433 -47.10 14.97 3.32
N ILE A 434 -46.27 14.76 2.28
CA ILE A 434 -44.89 14.27 2.42
C ILE A 434 -44.04 15.25 3.24
N ILE A 435 -44.03 16.53 2.89
CA ILE A 435 -43.24 17.53 3.63
C ILE A 435 -43.75 17.66 5.08
N GLY A 436 -45.07 17.58 5.29
CA GLY A 436 -45.68 17.59 6.62
C GLY A 436 -45.27 16.38 7.47
N SER A 437 -45.19 15.19 6.89
CA SER A 437 -44.72 13.99 7.60
C SER A 437 -43.23 14.10 7.99
N PHE A 438 -42.40 14.71 7.13
CA PHE A 438 -40.99 14.96 7.42
C PHE A 438 -40.80 16.01 8.52
N LYS A 439 -41.51 17.14 8.45
CA LYS A 439 -41.47 18.19 9.48
C LYS A 439 -41.91 17.69 10.85
N SER A 440 -42.92 16.81 10.89
CA SER A 440 -43.41 16.21 12.15
C SER A 440 -42.54 15.07 12.69
N GLY A 441 -41.61 14.54 11.88
CA GLY A 441 -40.81 13.37 12.24
C GLY A 441 -41.57 12.04 12.15
N THR A 442 -42.74 12.03 11.50
CA THR A 442 -43.53 10.80 11.29
C THR A 442 -42.85 9.87 10.29
N GLN A 443 -42.16 10.45 9.30
CA GLN A 443 -41.38 9.73 8.29
C GLN A 443 -40.07 10.49 8.06
N ASP A 444 -39.03 9.76 7.64
CA ASP A 444 -37.77 10.35 7.18
C ASP A 444 -37.54 10.13 5.67
N GLU A 445 -38.28 9.22 5.06
CA GLU A 445 -38.20 8.97 3.62
C GLU A 445 -39.54 8.51 3.01
N VAL A 446 -39.72 8.81 1.73
CA VAL A 446 -40.80 8.30 0.87
C VAL A 446 -40.20 7.95 -0.49
N SER A 447 -40.47 6.73 -0.97
CA SER A 447 -40.01 6.26 -2.29
C SER A 447 -41.19 6.07 -3.25
N VAL A 448 -41.00 6.55 -4.48
CA VAL A 448 -41.96 6.38 -5.58
C VAL A 448 -41.24 5.69 -6.73
N TRP A 449 -41.81 4.58 -7.17
CA TRP A 449 -41.33 3.79 -8.30
C TRP A 449 -42.26 4.00 -9.47
N LEU A 450 -41.73 4.39 -10.62
CA LEU A 450 -42.55 4.60 -11.82
C LEU A 450 -41.78 4.30 -13.09
N ASN A 451 -42.52 3.90 -14.13
CA ASN A 451 -41.97 3.82 -15.47
C ASN A 451 -42.25 5.14 -16.21
N LYS A 452 -41.21 5.77 -16.75
CA LYS A 452 -41.30 7.00 -17.54
C LYS A 452 -40.53 6.87 -18.83
N ASN A 453 -41.22 7.05 -19.97
CA ASN A 453 -40.63 6.91 -21.29
C ASN A 453 -39.92 5.55 -21.50
N GLY A 454 -40.45 4.47 -20.89
CA GLY A 454 -39.88 3.13 -20.97
C GLY A 454 -38.68 2.89 -20.05
N LYS A 455 -38.32 3.86 -19.20
CA LYS A 455 -37.25 3.72 -18.19
C LYS A 455 -37.85 3.55 -16.80
N ASP A 456 -37.29 2.64 -16.03
CA ASP A 456 -37.67 2.44 -14.64
C ASP A 456 -36.95 3.46 -13.76
N MET A 457 -37.73 4.27 -13.06
CA MET A 457 -37.23 5.40 -12.27
C MET A 457 -37.52 5.17 -10.79
N LEU A 458 -36.54 5.48 -9.95
CA LEU A 458 -36.71 5.64 -8.52
C LEU A 458 -36.68 7.13 -8.17
N ILE A 459 -37.71 7.59 -7.48
CA ILE A 459 -37.75 8.92 -6.86
C ILE A 459 -37.77 8.72 -5.36
N LYS A 460 -36.80 9.32 -4.66
CA LYS A 460 -36.69 9.25 -3.21
C LYS A 460 -36.75 10.65 -2.62
N TYR A 461 -37.75 10.90 -1.78
CA TYR A 461 -37.86 12.09 -0.95
C TYR A 461 -37.34 11.77 0.44
N MET A 462 -36.49 12.62 1.01
CA MET A 462 -35.84 12.39 2.31
C MET A 462 -35.85 13.67 3.14
N ALA A 463 -36.12 13.52 4.43
CA ALA A 463 -35.95 14.58 5.41
C ALA A 463 -34.45 14.83 5.65
N VAL A 464 -33.99 16.07 5.44
CA VAL A 464 -32.64 16.49 5.79
C VAL A 464 -32.67 17.01 7.22
N ARG A 465 -31.86 16.43 8.11
CA ARG A 465 -31.79 16.79 9.52
C ARG A 465 -30.36 17.11 9.96
N ASP A 466 -30.21 18.02 10.91
CA ASP A 466 -28.92 18.26 11.56
C ASP A 466 -28.59 17.17 12.61
N LYS A 467 -27.41 17.26 13.23
CA LYS A 467 -26.94 16.32 14.28
C LYS A 467 -27.89 16.23 15.49
N ASN A 468 -28.74 17.24 15.72
CA ASN A 468 -29.72 17.27 16.80
C ASN A 468 -31.11 16.77 16.37
N GLY A 469 -31.25 16.26 15.13
CA GLY A 469 -32.51 15.80 14.56
C GLY A 469 -33.43 16.92 14.09
N LYS A 470 -32.99 18.18 14.09
CA LYS A 470 -33.77 19.31 13.62
C LYS A 470 -33.96 19.21 12.11
N TYR A 471 -35.19 19.37 11.64
CA TYR A 471 -35.50 19.42 10.21
C TYR A 471 -34.88 20.67 9.55
N MET A 472 -34.07 20.43 8.51
CA MET A 472 -33.36 21.44 7.72
C MET A 472 -33.93 21.59 6.31
N GLY A 473 -34.78 20.66 5.86
CA GLY A 473 -35.35 20.68 4.53
C GLY A 473 -35.70 19.29 4.00
N THR A 474 -36.13 19.24 2.75
CA THR A 474 -36.40 18.02 2.00
C THR A 474 -35.43 17.91 0.83
N MET A 475 -34.82 16.74 0.68
CA MET A 475 -34.06 16.37 -0.50
C MET A 475 -34.87 15.42 -1.36
N GLU A 476 -34.96 15.68 -2.66
CA GLU A 476 -35.48 14.76 -3.67
C GLU A 476 -34.32 14.26 -4.53
N ILE A 477 -34.24 12.94 -4.69
CA ILE A 477 -33.33 12.25 -5.59
C ILE A 477 -34.15 11.53 -6.66
N VAL A 478 -33.79 11.70 -7.93
CA VAL A 478 -34.31 10.91 -9.05
C VAL A 478 -33.19 10.12 -9.69
N GLN A 479 -33.39 8.82 -9.84
CA GLN A 479 -32.42 7.89 -10.42
C GLN A 479 -33.06 7.06 -11.53
N ASP A 480 -32.38 6.98 -12.67
CA ASP A 480 -32.67 6.00 -13.72
C ASP A 480 -32.12 4.64 -13.30
N MET A 481 -32.99 3.64 -13.17
CA MET A 481 -32.64 2.27 -12.74
C MET A 481 -32.61 1.28 -13.90
N ASP A 482 -32.86 1.74 -15.13
CA ASP A 482 -32.93 0.87 -16.32
C ASP A 482 -31.59 0.15 -16.57
N PHE A 483 -30.46 0.79 -16.24
CA PHE A 483 -29.13 0.18 -16.35
C PHE A 483 -28.96 -1.02 -15.41
N ALA A 484 -29.47 -0.92 -14.18
CA ALA A 484 -29.37 -1.98 -13.19
C ALA A 484 -30.26 -3.16 -13.58
N ARG A 485 -31.50 -2.89 -14.02
CA ARG A 485 -32.41 -3.93 -14.51
C ARG A 485 -31.79 -4.71 -15.67
N LYS A 486 -31.22 -4.02 -16.66
CA LYS A 486 -30.56 -4.66 -17.81
C LYS A 486 -29.38 -5.53 -17.41
N HIS A 487 -28.52 -5.05 -16.51
CA HIS A 487 -27.36 -5.81 -16.05
C HIS A 487 -27.77 -7.17 -15.44
N PHE A 488 -28.77 -7.17 -14.56
CA PHE A 488 -29.23 -8.40 -13.92
C PHE A 488 -30.12 -9.28 -14.83
N GLU A 489 -30.77 -8.73 -15.85
CA GLU A 489 -31.49 -9.52 -16.87
C GLU A 489 -30.52 -10.19 -17.86
N GLU A 490 -29.34 -9.61 -18.11
CA GLU A 490 -28.31 -10.18 -18.99
C GLU A 490 -27.42 -11.21 -18.28
N GLU A 491 -27.27 -11.12 -16.95
CA GLU A 491 -26.53 -12.09 -16.13
C GLU A 491 -27.37 -13.29 -15.64
N ALA A 492 -28.69 -13.26 -15.84
CA ALA A 492 -29.63 -14.34 -15.50
C ALA A 492 -29.93 -15.24 -16.70
#